data_AF-A0A946E7M2-F1
#
_entry.id   AF-A0A946E7M2-F1
#
_cell.length_a   1.000
_cell.length_b   1.000
_cell.length_c   1.000
_cell.angle_alpha   90.00
_cell.angle_beta   90.00
_cell.angle_gamma   90.00
#
_symmetry.space_group_name_H-M   'P 1'
#
loop_
_entity.id
_entity.type
_entity.pdbx_description
1 polymer ?
#
loop_
_entity_poly.entity_id
_entity_poly.type
_entity_poly.pdbx_seq_one_letter_code
_entity_poly.pdbx_strand_id
1 'polypeptide(L)'
;NTAEGSKGTAPKNIFFLTADAFGVLPPISKLTKGQAMYHFISGYTAKVAGTEEGINEPVTAFSACFGAPFLPLHPTKYAEMLGNKITDNNVNVWLINTGWTGGPYGIGSRMKLRYTRSMITAALTGQLNDVNYNTHEVFGLAMPTSCPEVPDEVLSPKNTWNDKAAYDAKANQLAEEFIANFEQFSSQANEEILSAAPKVSATV
;
A
#
# COMPACT_ATOMS: atom_id res chain seq x y z
N ASN A 1 -13.58 25.80 2.90
CA ASN A 1 -12.23 25.76 2.29
C ASN A 1 -12.20 25.10 0.90
N THR A 2 -13.24 25.22 0.08
CA THR A 2 -13.20 24.82 -1.33
C THR A 2 -13.14 26.08 -2.19
N ALA A 3 -12.15 26.19 -3.09
CA ALA A 3 -12.10 27.29 -4.04
C ALA A 3 -13.22 27.12 -5.07
N GLU A 4 -13.77 28.24 -5.54
CA GLU A 4 -14.82 28.22 -6.56
C GLU A 4 -14.29 27.52 -7.81
N GLY A 5 -15.03 26.51 -8.30
CA GLY A 5 -14.60 25.70 -9.44
C GLY A 5 -13.62 24.55 -9.13
N SER A 6 -13.32 24.21 -7.87
CA SER A 6 -12.52 23.02 -7.50
C SER A 6 -13.22 21.68 -7.79
N LYS A 7 -13.62 21.43 -9.04
CA LYS A 7 -14.20 20.16 -9.53
C LYS A 7 -13.33 19.63 -10.66
N GLY A 8 -12.97 18.35 -10.57
CA GLY A 8 -12.33 17.61 -11.66
C GLY A 8 -13.31 16.63 -12.31
N THR A 9 -12.89 16.03 -13.42
CA THR A 9 -13.56 14.84 -13.96
C THR A 9 -13.34 13.63 -13.04
N ALA A 10 -14.02 12.52 -13.32
CA ALA A 10 -13.75 11.26 -12.62
C ALA A 10 -12.24 10.91 -12.70
N PRO A 11 -11.63 10.45 -11.58
CA PRO A 11 -10.21 10.14 -11.55
C PRO A 11 -9.91 8.94 -12.47
N LYS A 12 -8.75 8.99 -13.14
CA LYS A 12 -8.21 7.84 -13.88
C LYS A 12 -7.20 7.02 -13.07
N ASN A 13 -6.63 7.63 -12.05
CA ASN A 13 -5.70 7.01 -11.12
C ASN A 13 -6.05 7.42 -9.69
N ILE A 14 -5.98 6.48 -8.74
CA ILE A 14 -6.03 6.73 -7.30
C ILE A 14 -4.73 6.20 -6.71
N PHE A 15 -4.10 6.98 -5.83
CA PHE A 15 -2.85 6.60 -5.16
C PHE A 15 -3.06 6.55 -3.65
N PHE A 16 -2.85 5.39 -3.06
CA PHE A 16 -2.71 5.24 -1.62
C PHE A 16 -1.26 5.40 -1.24
N LEU A 17 -0.97 6.38 -0.39
CA LEU A 17 0.37 6.63 0.12
C LEU A 17 0.50 5.96 1.48
N THR A 18 1.50 5.12 1.63
CA THR A 18 1.87 4.51 2.90
C THR A 18 3.33 4.81 3.19
N ALA A 19 3.66 5.13 4.43
CA ALA A 19 5.05 5.26 4.87
C ALA A 19 5.41 3.99 5.63
N ASP A 20 5.72 2.91 4.90
CA ASP A 20 6.14 1.65 5.52
C ASP A 20 7.57 1.77 6.05
N ALA A 21 7.71 1.86 7.36
CA ALA A 21 9.01 1.93 8.03
C ALA A 21 9.66 0.57 8.27
N PHE A 22 8.99 -0.54 7.92
CA PHE A 22 9.54 -1.88 7.98
C PHE A 22 10.25 -2.28 6.69
N GLY A 23 9.98 -1.58 5.58
CA GLY A 23 10.65 -1.80 4.29
C GLY A 23 10.21 -3.06 3.56
N VAL A 24 8.97 -3.47 3.76
CA VAL A 24 8.33 -4.68 3.23
C VAL A 24 7.56 -4.38 1.96
N LEU A 25 6.74 -3.32 1.96
CA LEU A 25 5.82 -3.03 0.86
C LEU A 25 6.59 -2.56 -0.39
N PRO A 26 6.18 -2.99 -1.59
CA PRO A 26 6.83 -2.57 -2.82
C PRO A 26 6.74 -1.05 -3.02
N PRO A 27 7.71 -0.43 -3.72
CA PRO A 27 7.70 1.01 -3.99
C PRO A 27 6.42 1.49 -4.68
N ILE A 28 5.90 0.67 -5.59
CA ILE A 28 4.63 0.86 -6.28
C ILE A 28 3.99 -0.51 -6.53
N SER A 29 2.68 -0.59 -6.39
CA SER A 29 1.91 -1.77 -6.78
C SER A 29 0.59 -1.38 -7.43
N LYS A 30 0.21 -2.09 -8.49
CA LYS A 30 -1.13 -1.99 -9.07
C LYS A 30 -2.07 -2.87 -8.26
N LEU A 31 -3.16 -2.30 -7.76
CA LEU A 31 -4.12 -3.02 -6.94
C LEU A 31 -5.28 -3.55 -7.79
N THR A 32 -5.74 -4.76 -7.49
CA THR A 32 -7.08 -5.20 -7.89
C THR A 32 -8.15 -4.40 -7.14
N LYS A 33 -9.42 -4.48 -7.56
CA LYS A 33 -10.52 -3.81 -6.86
C LYS A 33 -10.66 -4.31 -5.41
N GLY A 34 -10.58 -5.63 -5.18
CA GLY A 34 -10.55 -6.22 -3.84
C GLY A 34 -9.38 -5.70 -2.98
N GLN A 35 -8.16 -5.68 -3.51
CA GLN A 35 -7.00 -5.14 -2.83
C GLN A 35 -7.13 -3.64 -2.54
N ALA A 36 -7.69 -2.86 -3.46
CA ALA A 36 -7.95 -1.45 -3.26
C ALA A 36 -8.91 -1.22 -2.08
N MET A 37 -10.00 -1.99 -2.01
CA MET A 37 -10.94 -1.91 -0.89
C MET A 37 -10.31 -2.37 0.43
N TYR A 38 -9.54 -3.47 0.41
CA TYR A 38 -8.84 -3.99 1.59
C TYR A 38 -7.84 -2.97 2.14
N HIS A 39 -6.90 -2.49 1.32
CA HIS A 39 -5.91 -1.50 1.74
C HIS A 39 -6.54 -0.15 2.11
N PHE A 40 -7.66 0.23 1.50
CA PHE A 40 -8.41 1.41 1.90
C PHE A 40 -9.01 1.27 3.30
N ILE A 41 -9.62 0.13 3.63
CA ILE A 41 -10.11 -0.15 4.98
C ILE A 41 -8.96 -0.28 5.97
N SER A 42 -7.85 -0.92 5.61
CA SER A 42 -6.70 -1.03 6.50
C SER A 42 -6.11 0.34 6.80
N GLY A 43 -5.96 1.20 5.78
CA GLY A 43 -5.42 2.54 5.94
C GLY A 43 -4.06 2.57 6.63
N TYR A 44 -3.18 1.67 6.19
CA TYR A 44 -1.90 1.40 6.83
C TYR A 44 -0.84 2.48 6.56
N THR A 45 -0.14 2.86 7.63
CA THR A 45 1.14 3.59 7.60
C THR A 45 1.97 3.14 8.81
N ALA A 46 3.27 3.44 8.85
CA ALA A 46 4.04 3.33 10.08
C ALA A 46 4.22 4.69 10.76
N LYS A 47 4.23 4.68 12.09
CA LYS A 47 4.75 5.79 12.90
C LYS A 47 6.23 5.53 13.14
N VAL A 48 7.06 6.54 12.94
CA VAL A 48 8.52 6.41 13.07
C VAL A 48 9.01 7.09 14.33
N ALA A 49 10.20 6.68 14.78
CA ALA A 49 10.81 7.25 15.98
C ALA A 49 10.96 8.78 15.85
N GLY A 50 10.55 9.51 16.90
CA GLY A 50 10.66 10.97 16.96
C GLY A 50 9.52 11.77 16.32
N THR A 51 8.49 11.12 15.74
CA THR A 51 7.28 11.84 15.27
C THR A 51 6.17 11.93 16.32
N GLU A 52 6.19 11.08 17.35
CA GLU A 52 5.27 11.10 18.49
C GLU A 52 6.02 10.77 19.79
N GLU A 53 5.55 11.31 20.91
CA GLU A 53 6.14 11.07 22.24
C GLU A 53 6.03 9.58 22.62
N GLY A 54 7.15 8.97 23.00
CA GLY A 54 7.21 7.55 23.41
C GLY A 54 7.47 6.54 22.30
N ILE A 55 7.56 6.96 21.03
CA ILE A 55 7.89 6.06 19.91
C ILE A 55 9.40 6.08 19.66
N ASN A 56 10.08 4.97 20.04
CA ASN A 56 11.52 4.77 19.82
C ASN A 56 11.82 3.80 18.67
N GLU A 57 10.86 2.93 18.33
CA GLU A 57 10.93 1.98 17.21
C GLU A 57 9.70 2.15 16.32
N PRO A 58 9.77 1.80 15.02
CA PRO A 58 8.62 1.89 14.16
C PRO A 58 7.47 1.00 14.64
N VAL A 59 6.27 1.58 14.70
CA VAL A 59 5.04 0.85 15.02
C VAL A 59 4.05 1.01 13.89
N THR A 60 3.29 -0.06 13.62
CA THR A 60 2.20 0.00 12.65
C THR A 60 1.09 0.92 13.15
N ALA A 61 0.55 1.72 12.25
CA ALA A 61 -0.65 2.51 12.49
C ALA A 61 -1.66 2.25 11.37
N PHE A 62 -2.88 1.93 11.77
CA PHE A 62 -3.99 1.68 10.87
C PHE A 62 -5.06 2.74 11.13
N SER A 63 -5.43 3.47 10.08
CA SER A 63 -6.49 4.49 10.14
C SER A 63 -7.46 4.22 9.02
N ALA A 64 -8.57 3.56 9.32
CA ALA A 64 -9.55 3.14 8.34
C ALA A 64 -9.93 4.25 7.35
N CYS A 65 -9.97 3.89 6.06
CA CYS A 65 -10.21 4.81 4.94
C CYS A 65 -9.23 5.99 4.87
N PHE A 66 -8.04 5.85 5.47
CA PHE A 66 -7.04 6.90 5.68
C PHE A 66 -7.59 8.13 6.45
N GLY A 67 -8.65 7.95 7.25
CA GLY A 67 -9.37 9.07 7.86
C GLY A 67 -10.36 8.65 8.94
N ALA A 68 -10.04 7.60 9.72
CA ALA A 68 -10.96 6.96 10.66
C ALA A 68 -11.71 7.94 11.60
N PRO A 69 -11.07 8.98 12.17
CA PRO A 69 -11.75 9.92 13.08
C PRO A 69 -12.92 10.69 12.46
N PHE A 70 -13.06 10.69 11.13
CA PHE A 70 -14.05 11.47 10.39
C PHE A 70 -15.14 10.61 9.75
N LEU A 71 -15.17 9.30 10.02
CA LEU A 71 -16.11 8.36 9.39
C LEU A 71 -17.39 8.19 10.23
N PRO A 72 -18.55 8.70 9.79
CA PRO A 72 -19.82 8.46 10.50
C PRO A 72 -20.45 7.09 10.22
N LEU A 73 -19.91 6.32 9.27
CA LEU A 73 -20.44 4.99 8.89
C LEU A 73 -19.33 3.95 9.07
N HIS A 74 -19.72 2.68 9.03
CA HIS A 74 -18.76 1.58 9.05
C HIS A 74 -17.81 1.66 7.83
N PRO A 75 -16.49 1.43 7.98
CA PRO A 75 -15.50 1.54 6.90
C PRO A 75 -15.83 0.74 5.64
N THR A 76 -16.46 -0.44 5.79
CA THR A 76 -16.85 -1.29 4.66
C THR A 76 -17.84 -0.59 3.72
N LYS A 77 -18.68 0.32 4.21
CA LYS A 77 -19.59 1.10 3.36
C LYS A 77 -18.83 2.06 2.44
N TYR A 78 -17.82 2.73 2.95
CA TYR A 78 -16.97 3.60 2.12
C TYR A 78 -16.15 2.80 1.12
N ALA A 79 -15.67 1.62 1.52
CA ALA A 79 -14.93 0.73 0.63
C ALA A 79 -15.81 0.19 -0.52
N GLU A 80 -17.06 -0.21 -0.23
CA GLU A 80 -18.04 -0.61 -1.27
C GLU A 80 -18.31 0.54 -2.25
N MET A 81 -18.50 1.76 -1.74
CA MET A 81 -18.69 2.95 -2.58
C MET A 81 -17.46 3.21 -3.47
N LEU A 82 -16.25 3.08 -2.92
CA LEU A 82 -15.01 3.19 -3.67
C LEU A 82 -14.91 2.10 -4.75
N GLY A 83 -15.19 0.84 -4.42
CA GLY A 83 -15.15 -0.30 -5.36
C GLY A 83 -16.08 -0.12 -6.54
N ASN A 84 -17.30 0.38 -6.30
CA ASN A 84 -18.25 0.71 -7.36
C ASN A 84 -17.69 1.82 -8.26
N LYS A 85 -17.14 2.90 -7.69
CA LYS A 85 -16.56 4.00 -8.48
C LYS A 85 -15.33 3.58 -9.28
N ILE A 86 -14.52 2.66 -8.77
CA ILE A 86 -13.39 2.08 -9.52
C ILE A 86 -13.90 1.38 -10.78
N THR A 87 -14.94 0.57 -10.64
CA THR A 87 -15.53 -0.21 -11.74
C THR A 87 -16.21 0.70 -12.77
N ASP A 88 -17.10 1.58 -12.30
CA ASP A 88 -17.89 2.48 -13.16
C ASP A 88 -17.03 3.40 -14.04
N ASN A 89 -15.82 3.75 -13.58
CA ASN A 89 -14.96 4.73 -14.24
C ASN A 89 -13.66 4.12 -14.80
N ASN A 90 -13.48 2.81 -14.68
CA ASN A 90 -12.27 2.08 -15.05
C ASN A 90 -10.99 2.73 -14.48
N VAL A 91 -10.96 2.90 -13.16
CA VAL A 91 -9.89 3.61 -12.44
C VAL A 91 -8.75 2.66 -12.10
N ASN A 92 -7.51 3.05 -12.40
CA ASN A 92 -6.34 2.33 -11.87
C ASN A 92 -6.09 2.74 -10.41
N VAL A 93 -5.90 1.78 -9.52
CA VAL A 93 -5.54 2.06 -8.13
C VAL A 93 -4.12 1.59 -7.86
N TRP A 94 -3.34 2.44 -7.21
CA TRP A 94 -1.92 2.23 -6.94
C TRP A 94 -1.66 2.35 -5.44
N LEU A 95 -0.87 1.42 -4.90
CA LEU A 95 -0.27 1.56 -3.57
C LEU A 95 1.17 2.05 -3.75
N ILE A 96 1.56 3.11 -3.06
CA ILE A 96 2.89 3.72 -3.13
C ILE A 96 3.53 3.69 -1.75
N ASN A 97 4.65 2.98 -1.63
CA ASN A 97 5.48 3.04 -0.44
C ASN A 97 6.40 4.28 -0.52
N THR A 98 6.11 5.25 0.35
CA THR A 98 6.88 6.48 0.58
C THR A 98 7.78 6.40 1.83
N GLY A 99 7.79 5.23 2.46
CA GLY A 99 8.57 4.87 3.63
C GLY A 99 9.96 4.37 3.27
N TRP A 100 10.34 3.18 3.75
CA TRP A 100 11.68 2.63 3.67
C TRP A 100 11.81 1.50 2.64
N THR A 101 13.04 1.24 2.22
CA THR A 101 13.46 0.12 1.39
C THR A 101 14.85 -0.36 1.84
N GLY A 102 15.18 -1.63 1.56
CA GLY A 102 16.46 -2.23 1.89
C GLY A 102 16.64 -2.64 3.35
N GLY A 103 15.54 -2.65 4.12
CA GLY A 103 15.52 -2.95 5.54
C GLY A 103 14.52 -2.07 6.29
N PRO A 104 14.26 -2.36 7.56
CA PRO A 104 13.47 -1.51 8.43
C PRO A 104 14.21 -0.20 8.75
N TYR A 105 13.51 0.76 9.37
CA TYR A 105 14.11 1.95 9.93
C TYR A 105 15.36 1.63 10.76
N GLY A 106 16.43 2.41 10.58
CA GLY A 106 17.73 2.19 11.22
C GLY A 106 18.67 1.27 10.43
N ILE A 107 18.16 0.43 9.52
CA ILE A 107 18.96 -0.45 8.64
C ILE A 107 18.80 -0.02 7.18
N GLY A 108 17.56 0.06 6.71
CA GLY A 108 17.22 0.51 5.37
C GLY A 108 17.29 2.02 5.23
N SER A 109 16.92 2.49 4.04
CA SER A 109 16.86 3.92 3.73
C SER A 109 15.48 4.32 3.26
N ARG A 110 15.11 5.58 3.50
CA ARG A 110 13.84 6.12 3.01
C ARG A 110 13.83 6.15 1.48
N MET A 111 12.69 5.81 0.88
CA MET A 111 12.47 5.85 -0.55
C MET A 111 12.83 7.23 -1.09
N LYS A 112 13.70 7.26 -2.10
CA LYS A 112 14.16 8.52 -2.68
C LYS A 112 12.96 9.21 -3.32
N LEU A 113 12.70 10.46 -2.94
CA LEU A 113 11.57 11.25 -3.46
C LEU A 113 11.54 11.30 -5.00
N ARG A 114 12.72 11.32 -5.65
CA ARG A 114 12.81 11.26 -7.11
C ARG A 114 12.17 9.99 -7.68
N TYR A 115 12.39 8.83 -7.05
CA TYR A 115 11.80 7.57 -7.50
C TYR A 115 10.29 7.57 -7.30
N THR A 116 9.80 8.03 -6.14
CA THR A 116 8.36 8.20 -5.91
C THR A 116 7.71 9.08 -6.98
N ARG A 117 8.34 10.21 -7.33
CA ARG A 117 7.86 11.10 -8.39
C ARG A 117 7.87 10.42 -9.77
N SER A 118 8.93 9.71 -10.12
CA SER A 118 9.01 8.99 -11.39
C SER A 118 7.95 7.88 -11.48
N MET A 119 7.70 7.11 -10.40
CA MET A 119 6.65 6.08 -10.37
C MET A 119 5.24 6.67 -10.51
N ILE A 120 4.93 7.76 -9.81
CA ILE A 120 3.64 8.46 -9.96
C ILE A 120 3.49 9.01 -11.38
N THR A 121 4.56 9.59 -11.95
CA THR A 121 4.55 10.11 -13.32
C THR A 121 4.32 9.00 -14.32
N ALA A 122 4.99 7.85 -14.17
CA ALA A 122 4.82 6.69 -15.03
C ALA A 122 3.39 6.13 -14.97
N ALA A 123 2.79 6.06 -13.78
CA ALA A 123 1.39 5.67 -13.62
C ALA A 123 0.41 6.67 -14.28
N LEU A 124 0.62 7.97 -14.07
CA LEU A 124 -0.22 9.03 -14.64
C LEU A 124 -0.12 9.11 -16.17
N THR A 125 1.05 8.83 -16.74
CA THR A 125 1.31 8.88 -18.19
C THR A 125 1.07 7.55 -18.89
N GLY A 126 0.61 6.52 -18.16
CA GLY A 126 0.29 5.20 -18.72
C GLY A 126 1.49 4.32 -19.05
N GLN A 127 2.70 4.73 -18.67
CA GLN A 127 3.94 3.98 -18.93
C GLN A 127 4.00 2.64 -18.17
N LEU A 128 3.15 2.46 -17.15
CA LEU A 128 3.02 1.20 -16.41
C LEU A 128 1.89 0.30 -16.94
N ASN A 129 1.19 0.67 -18.02
CA ASN A 129 0.07 -0.13 -18.51
C ASN A 129 0.51 -1.46 -19.16
N ASP A 130 1.65 -1.44 -19.85
CA ASP A 130 2.11 -2.54 -20.71
C ASP A 130 3.44 -3.17 -20.22
N VAL A 131 3.79 -2.98 -18.94
CA VAL A 131 4.96 -3.62 -18.33
C VAL A 131 4.60 -4.99 -17.75
N ASN A 132 5.59 -5.86 -17.62
CA ASN A 132 5.40 -7.11 -16.88
C ASN A 132 5.29 -6.84 -15.38
N TYR A 133 4.51 -7.66 -14.70
CA TYR A 133 4.30 -7.58 -13.25
C TYR A 133 4.70 -8.90 -12.57
N ASN A 134 5.38 -8.78 -11.44
CA ASN A 134 5.61 -9.87 -10.50
C ASN A 134 4.59 -9.78 -9.36
N THR A 135 4.16 -10.92 -8.84
CA THR A 135 3.26 -10.96 -7.68
C THR A 135 4.08 -11.02 -6.39
N HIS A 136 3.81 -10.12 -5.45
CA HIS A 136 4.39 -10.17 -4.12
C HIS A 136 3.93 -11.44 -3.39
N GLU A 137 4.87 -12.22 -2.82
CA GLU A 137 4.60 -13.54 -2.24
C GLU A 137 3.57 -13.51 -1.10
N VAL A 138 3.73 -12.58 -0.14
CA VAL A 138 2.85 -12.46 1.04
C VAL A 138 1.57 -11.67 0.76
N PHE A 139 1.68 -10.45 0.20
CA PHE A 139 0.53 -9.56 0.00
C PHE A 139 -0.22 -9.76 -1.33
N GLY A 140 0.29 -10.57 -2.25
CA GLY A 140 -0.32 -10.77 -3.58
C GLY A 140 -0.33 -9.52 -4.47
N LEU A 141 0.45 -8.49 -4.14
CA LEU A 141 0.47 -7.21 -4.84
C LEU A 141 1.17 -7.32 -6.21
N ALA A 142 0.61 -6.69 -7.24
CA ALA A 142 1.25 -6.65 -8.56
C ALA A 142 2.33 -5.56 -8.59
N MET A 143 3.60 -5.99 -8.59
CA MET A 143 4.80 -5.16 -8.64
C MET A 143 5.31 -5.04 -10.07
N PRO A 144 5.43 -3.84 -10.66
CA PRO A 144 5.98 -3.72 -12.00
C PRO A 144 7.46 -4.16 -12.01
N THR A 145 7.86 -4.84 -13.07
CA THR A 145 9.24 -5.31 -13.26
C THR A 145 10.20 -4.21 -13.70
N SER A 146 9.68 -3.11 -14.23
CA SER A 146 10.44 -1.93 -14.66
C SER A 146 9.62 -0.66 -14.51
N CYS A 147 10.30 0.46 -14.31
CA CYS A 147 9.71 1.80 -14.26
C CYS A 147 10.76 2.81 -14.71
N PRO A 148 10.44 3.76 -15.60
CA PRO A 148 11.40 4.77 -16.03
C PRO A 148 12.03 5.52 -14.86
N GLU A 149 13.35 5.73 -14.95
CA GLU A 149 14.18 6.44 -13.96
C GLU A 149 14.26 5.80 -12.56
N VAL A 150 13.76 4.57 -12.40
CA VAL A 150 13.85 3.79 -11.17
C VAL A 150 14.62 2.50 -11.46
N PRO A 151 15.70 2.19 -10.73
CA PRO A 151 16.39 0.91 -10.91
C PRO A 151 15.47 -0.27 -10.64
N ASP A 152 15.44 -1.25 -11.54
CA ASP A 152 14.53 -2.41 -11.46
C ASP A 152 14.67 -3.20 -10.15
N GLU A 153 15.89 -3.25 -9.61
CA GLU A 153 16.17 -3.89 -8.31
C GLU A 153 15.34 -3.29 -7.17
N VAL A 154 15.05 -1.98 -7.21
CA VAL A 154 14.29 -1.29 -6.16
C VAL A 154 12.81 -1.69 -6.20
N LEU A 155 12.27 -2.03 -7.37
CA LEU A 155 10.85 -2.33 -7.56
C LEU A 155 10.40 -3.63 -6.87
N SER A 156 11.36 -4.53 -6.58
CA SER A 156 11.16 -5.67 -5.70
C SER A 156 11.80 -5.38 -4.34
N PRO A 157 11.01 -5.15 -3.28
CA PRO A 157 11.55 -4.79 -1.97
C PRO A 157 12.48 -5.88 -1.43
N LYS A 158 12.16 -7.17 -1.64
CA LYS A 158 13.03 -8.32 -1.30
C LYS A 158 14.42 -8.19 -1.91
N ASN A 159 14.55 -7.67 -3.14
CA ASN A 159 15.85 -7.51 -3.80
C ASN A 159 16.75 -6.49 -3.11
N THR A 160 16.17 -5.47 -2.49
CA THR A 160 16.94 -4.43 -1.79
C THR A 160 17.47 -4.83 -0.42
N TRP A 161 16.95 -5.90 0.17
CA TRP A 161 17.41 -6.39 1.48
C TRP A 161 18.68 -7.23 1.34
N ASN A 162 19.66 -7.02 2.22
CA ASN A 162 20.86 -7.86 2.27
C ASN A 162 20.54 -9.29 2.72
N ASP A 163 19.67 -9.42 3.73
CA ASP A 163 19.18 -10.70 4.24
C ASP A 163 17.75 -10.95 3.76
N LYS A 164 17.58 -11.91 2.83
CA LYS A 164 16.28 -12.26 2.26
C LYS A 164 15.39 -13.01 3.25
N ALA A 165 15.97 -13.77 4.18
CA ALA A 165 15.20 -14.47 5.21
C ALA A 165 14.65 -13.48 6.25
N ALA A 166 15.45 -12.46 6.60
CA ALA A 166 14.98 -11.37 7.45
C ALA A 166 13.83 -10.58 6.79
N TYR A 167 13.89 -10.38 5.46
CA TYR A 167 12.77 -9.81 4.70
C TYR A 167 11.52 -10.68 4.82
N ASP A 168 11.63 -11.99 4.58
CA ASP A 168 10.49 -12.90 4.60
C ASP A 168 9.83 -12.96 5.99
N ALA A 169 10.64 -13.01 7.06
CA ALA A 169 10.15 -12.94 8.43
C ALA A 169 9.42 -11.62 8.71
N LYS A 170 9.97 -10.49 8.27
CA LYS A 170 9.34 -9.18 8.47
C LYS A 170 8.07 -9.02 7.66
N ALA A 171 8.02 -9.56 6.44
CA ALA A 171 6.85 -9.55 5.58
C ALA A 171 5.69 -10.35 6.18
N ASN A 172 5.99 -11.53 6.74
CA ASN A 172 4.98 -12.34 7.46
C ASN A 172 4.49 -11.64 8.73
N GLN A 173 5.38 -11.05 9.53
CA GLN A 173 4.97 -10.28 10.71
C GLN A 173 4.03 -9.13 10.33
N LEU A 174 4.37 -8.34 9.30
CA LEU A 174 3.51 -7.25 8.86
C LEU A 174 2.16 -7.76 8.35
N ALA A 175 2.14 -8.91 7.66
CA ALA A 175 0.90 -9.54 7.20
C ALA A 175 0.00 -9.97 8.37
N GLU A 176 0.56 -10.54 9.43
CA GLU A 176 -0.16 -10.88 10.66
C GLU A 176 -0.79 -9.62 11.29
N GLU A 177 -0.05 -8.52 11.38
CA GLU A 177 -0.55 -7.24 11.90
C GLU A 177 -1.69 -6.67 11.03
N PHE A 178 -1.59 -6.80 9.70
CA PHE A 178 -2.68 -6.43 8.79
C PHE A 178 -3.94 -7.28 9.02
N ILE A 179 -3.80 -8.60 9.17
CA ILE A 179 -4.91 -9.53 9.40
C ILE A 179 -5.58 -9.23 10.75
N ALA A 180 -4.79 -9.13 11.82
CA ALA A 180 -5.27 -8.83 13.17
C ALA A 180 -6.02 -7.50 13.22
N ASN A 181 -5.48 -6.45 12.56
CA ASN A 181 -6.20 -5.18 12.43
C ASN A 181 -7.51 -5.32 11.65
N PHE A 182 -7.56 -6.17 10.62
CA PHE A 182 -8.73 -6.32 9.76
C PHE A 182 -9.88 -7.11 10.43
N GLU A 183 -9.60 -7.93 11.44
CA GLU A 183 -10.62 -8.74 12.13
C GLU A 183 -11.83 -7.91 12.59
N GLN A 184 -11.60 -6.67 13.06
CA GLN A 184 -12.65 -5.76 13.53
C GLN A 184 -13.66 -5.36 12.43
N PHE A 185 -13.29 -5.49 11.15
CA PHE A 185 -14.14 -5.15 10.00
C PHE A 185 -14.71 -6.39 9.29
N SER A 186 -14.18 -7.58 9.59
CA SER A 186 -14.42 -8.83 8.85
C SER A 186 -15.89 -9.21 8.74
N SER A 187 -16.68 -9.01 9.79
CA SER A 187 -18.11 -9.37 9.84
C SER A 187 -18.99 -8.61 8.85
N GLN A 188 -18.53 -7.46 8.35
CA GLN A 188 -19.25 -6.64 7.36
C GLN A 188 -18.49 -6.49 6.04
N ALA A 189 -17.35 -7.19 5.88
CA ALA A 189 -16.58 -7.18 4.64
C ALA A 189 -17.16 -8.24 3.68
N ASN A 190 -17.23 -7.90 2.39
CA ASN A 190 -17.63 -8.85 1.37
C ASN A 190 -16.47 -9.80 1.00
N GLU A 191 -16.80 -10.88 0.29
CA GLU A 191 -15.84 -11.93 -0.10
C GLU A 191 -14.66 -11.38 -0.93
N GLU A 192 -14.89 -10.39 -1.78
CA GLU A 192 -13.84 -9.79 -2.61
C GLU A 192 -12.80 -9.04 -1.77
N ILE A 193 -13.25 -8.36 -0.70
CA ILE A 193 -12.36 -7.71 0.26
C ILE A 193 -11.59 -8.77 1.06
N LEU A 194 -12.28 -9.78 1.57
CA LEU A 194 -11.67 -10.83 2.39
C LEU A 194 -10.63 -11.66 1.62
N SER A 195 -10.88 -11.92 0.34
CA SER A 195 -9.97 -12.66 -0.55
C SER A 195 -8.68 -11.89 -0.86
N ALA A 196 -8.66 -10.59 -0.61
CA ALA A 196 -7.51 -9.72 -0.82
C ALA A 196 -6.61 -9.59 0.42
N ALA A 197 -6.94 -10.26 1.52
CA ALA A 197 -6.09 -10.31 2.71
C ALA A 197 -4.71 -10.93 2.39
N PRO A 198 -3.63 -10.46 3.04
CA PRO A 198 -2.31 -11.07 2.93
C PRO A 198 -2.33 -12.55 3.32
N LYS A 199 -1.44 -13.34 2.71
CA LYS A 199 -1.27 -14.76 3.02
C LYS A 199 0.02 -14.91 3.80
N VAL A 200 -0.10 -15.17 5.11
CA VAL A 200 1.05 -15.54 5.93
C VAL A 200 1.57 -16.87 5.43
N SER A 201 2.82 -16.90 4.96
CA SER A 201 3.47 -18.15 4.60
C SER A 201 3.66 -18.94 5.89
N ALA A 202 3.10 -20.15 5.98
CA ALA A 202 3.38 -21.04 7.11
C ALA A 202 4.89 -21.23 7.18
N THR A 203 5.50 -20.83 8.29
CA THR A 203 6.90 -21.09 8.58
C THR A 203 7.09 -22.61 8.54
N VAL A 204 7.77 -23.12 7.52
CA VAL A 204 8.21 -24.52 7.45
C VAL A 204 9.44 -24.69 8.34
#